data_AF-A0A4Y2G420-F1
#
_entry.id   AF-A0A4Y2G420-F1
#
_cell.length_a   1.000
_cell.length_b   1.000
_cell.length_c   1.000
_cell.angle_alpha   90.00
_cell.angle_beta   90.00
_cell.angle_gamma   90.00
#
_symmetry.space_group_name_H-M   'P 1'
#
loop_
_entity.id
_entity.type
_entity.pdbx_description
1 polymer ?
#
loop_
_entity_poly.entity_id
_entity_poly.type
_entity_poly.pdbx_seq_one_letter_code
_entity_poly.pdbx_strand_id
1 'polypeptide(L)'
;MKFTQRCWFKDYINFNTEQRKHAKTAFEKDFFKLLNNAVYGKSMENLRNRVMVDIVQTKKRAEKLVASPAFHAFTIFDENLVAVQRKLTKLCLKRPIQVGFVILELSKVLMYDFHYNVIMKKYGGKARLLFTDTD
;
A
#
# COMPACT_ATOMS: atom_id res chain seq x y z
N MET A 1 6.82 14.85 24.96
CA MET A 1 7.65 13.95 24.12
C MET A 1 8.18 14.73 22.92
N LYS A 2 9.49 14.77 22.71
CA LYS A 2 10.10 15.27 21.46
C LYS A 2 10.68 14.05 20.73
N PHE A 3 10.35 13.88 19.46
CA PHE A 3 10.86 12.77 18.64
C PHE A 3 11.84 13.32 17.61
N THR A 4 12.89 12.55 17.32
CA THR A 4 13.90 12.92 16.33
C THR A 4 13.34 12.72 14.93
N GLN A 5 13.26 13.79 14.15
CA GLN A 5 12.85 13.75 12.75
C GLN A 5 14.10 13.85 11.86
N ARG A 6 14.11 13.09 10.77
CA ARG A 6 15.12 13.18 9.71
C ARG A 6 14.49 12.86 8.36
N CYS A 7 15.06 13.36 7.27
CA CYS A 7 14.57 13.06 5.92
C CYS A 7 15.12 11.73 5.40
N TRP A 8 14.89 10.63 6.12
CA TRP A 8 15.52 9.32 5.87
C TRP A 8 15.11 8.66 4.54
N PHE A 9 14.01 9.09 3.92
CA PHE A 9 13.61 8.63 2.59
C PHE A 9 14.08 9.53 1.44
N LYS A 10 14.68 10.69 1.73
CA LYS A 10 15.00 11.70 0.72
C LYS A 10 15.88 11.14 -0.39
N ASP A 11 16.96 10.46 -0.04
CA ASP A 11 17.92 9.96 -1.03
C ASP A 11 17.28 8.90 -1.95
N TYR A 12 16.43 8.04 -1.40
CA TYR A 12 15.68 7.03 -2.18
C TYR A 12 14.68 7.67 -3.15
N ILE A 13 13.87 8.62 -2.67
CA ILE A 13 12.88 9.32 -3.50
C ILE A 13 13.57 10.14 -4.59
N ASN A 14 14.65 10.83 -4.25
CA ASN A 14 15.44 11.62 -5.20
C ASN A 14 16.05 10.72 -6.26
N PHE A 15 16.66 9.60 -5.87
CA PHE A 15 17.21 8.64 -6.82
C PHE A 15 16.16 8.17 -7.82
N ASN A 16 15.00 7.68 -7.37
CA ASN A 16 13.94 7.23 -8.27
C ASN A 16 13.40 8.37 -9.14
N THR A 17 13.35 9.60 -8.62
CA THR A 17 12.90 10.78 -9.38
C THR A 17 13.88 11.13 -10.50
N GLU A 18 15.20 11.09 -10.23
CA GLU A 18 16.21 11.32 -11.25
C GLU A 18 16.22 10.20 -12.29
N GLN A 19 16.14 8.93 -11.86
CA GLN A 19 16.04 7.81 -12.79
C GLN A 19 14.79 7.90 -13.68
N ARG A 20 13.65 8.36 -13.13
CA ARG A 20 12.43 8.61 -13.91
C ARG A 20 12.59 9.74 -14.93
N LYS A 21 13.39 10.78 -14.63
CA LYS A 21 13.71 11.86 -15.60
C LYS A 21 14.57 11.34 -16.75
N HIS A 22 15.53 10.45 -16.47
CA HIS A 22 16.43 9.88 -17.47
C HIS A 22 15.83 8.70 -18.25
N ALA A 23 14.72 8.12 -17.79
CA ALA A 23 14.03 7.02 -18.44
C ALA A 23 13.58 7.39 -19.87
N LYS A 24 13.88 6.51 -20.83
CA LYS A 24 13.58 6.73 -22.26
C LYS A 24 12.24 6.13 -22.65
N THR A 25 11.83 5.08 -21.96
CA THR A 25 10.59 4.34 -22.24
C THR A 25 9.49 4.67 -21.24
N ALA A 26 8.23 4.48 -21.65
CA ALA A 26 7.09 4.59 -20.75
C ALA A 26 7.19 3.58 -19.60
N PHE A 27 7.61 2.35 -19.91
CA PHE A 27 7.81 1.28 -18.94
C PHE A 27 8.78 1.68 -17.81
N GLU A 28 9.96 2.21 -18.14
CA GLU A 28 10.93 2.64 -17.13
C GLU A 28 10.40 3.79 -16.27
N LYS A 29 9.69 4.75 -16.88
CA LYS A 29 9.07 5.86 -16.14
C LYS A 29 8.05 5.35 -15.13
N ASP A 30 7.23 4.39 -15.53
CA ASP A 30 6.22 3.77 -14.68
C ASP A 30 6.86 2.90 -13.60
N PHE A 31 7.96 2.21 -13.91
CA PHE A 31 8.72 1.44 -12.93
C PHE A 31 9.24 2.32 -11.79
N PHE A 32 9.93 3.42 -12.09
CA PHE A 32 10.45 4.32 -11.05
C PHE A 32 9.32 5.06 -10.30
N LYS A 33 8.20 5.39 -10.97
CA LYS A 33 6.99 5.88 -10.28
C LYS A 33 6.47 4.84 -9.30
N LEU A 34 6.36 3.59 -9.74
CA LEU A 34 5.86 2.48 -8.93
C LEU A 34 6.73 2.23 -7.70
N LEU A 35 8.05 2.34 -7.80
CA LEU A 35 8.95 2.15 -6.65
C LEU A 35 8.66 3.15 -5.51
N ASN A 36 8.43 4.43 -5.85
CA ASN A 36 8.03 5.43 -4.86
C ASN A 36 6.64 5.10 -4.26
N ASN A 37 5.66 4.78 -5.10
CA ASN A 37 4.30 4.49 -4.67
C ASN A 37 4.21 3.20 -3.83
N ALA A 38 5.03 2.18 -4.17
CA ALA A 38 5.05 0.90 -3.49
C ALA A 38 5.53 1.04 -2.04
N VAL A 39 6.49 1.92 -1.75
CA VAL A 39 6.95 2.17 -0.38
C VAL A 39 5.84 2.77 0.47
N TYR A 40 5.12 3.76 -0.07
CA TYR A 40 3.94 4.34 0.59
C TYR A 40 2.86 3.26 0.81
N GLY A 41 2.45 2.55 -0.24
CA GLY A 41 1.44 1.49 -0.15
C GLY A 41 1.82 0.40 0.85
N LYS A 42 3.11 0.06 0.93
CA LYS A 42 3.63 -0.92 1.88
C LYS A 42 3.55 -0.44 3.32
N SER A 43 3.75 0.85 3.57
CA SER A 43 3.62 1.43 4.91
C SER A 43 2.17 1.36 5.43
N MET A 44 1.20 1.47 4.54
CA MET A 44 -0.24 1.42 4.83
C MET A 44 -0.86 0.01 4.72
N GLU A 45 -0.05 -1.03 4.50
CA GLU A 45 -0.56 -2.39 4.33
C GLU A 45 -1.30 -2.91 5.57
N ASN A 46 -2.59 -3.23 5.42
CA ASN A 46 -3.36 -3.87 6.48
C ASN A 46 -3.05 -5.37 6.55
N LEU A 47 -2.15 -5.75 7.48
CA LEU A 47 -1.75 -7.14 7.68
C LEU A 47 -2.90 -8.06 8.14
N ARG A 48 -4.01 -7.52 8.66
CA ARG A 48 -5.17 -8.33 9.08
C ARG A 48 -5.95 -8.93 7.93
N ASN A 49 -5.83 -8.35 6.74
CA ASN A 49 -6.49 -8.85 5.53
C ASN A 49 -5.73 -10.02 4.89
N ARG A 50 -4.56 -10.39 5.42
CA ARG A 50 -3.77 -11.52 4.91
C ARG A 50 -4.42 -12.84 5.33
N VAL A 51 -4.52 -13.75 4.38
CA VAL A 51 -4.93 -15.14 4.60
C VAL A 51 -3.74 -16.06 4.43
N MET A 52 -3.72 -17.16 5.17
CA MET A 52 -2.77 -18.24 4.94
C MET A 52 -3.40 -19.25 4.00
N VAL A 53 -2.72 -19.57 2.90
CA VAL A 53 -3.19 -20.56 1.93
C VAL A 53 -2.20 -21.70 1.89
N ASP A 54 -2.69 -22.90 2.19
CA ASP A 54 -1.94 -24.15 2.06
C ASP A 54 -2.39 -24.87 0.78
N ILE A 55 -1.45 -25.15 -0.12
CA ILE A 55 -1.69 -26.03 -1.26
C ILE A 55 -1.40 -27.47 -0.83
N VAL A 56 -2.37 -28.36 -1.01
CA VAL A 56 -2.36 -29.70 -0.44
C VAL A 56 -2.72 -30.72 -1.51
N GLN A 57 -1.92 -31.79 -1.59
CA GLN A 57 -2.15 -32.89 -2.54
C GLN A 57 -2.56 -34.21 -1.87
N THR A 58 -2.57 -34.25 -0.55
CA THR A 58 -2.86 -35.48 0.21
C THR A 58 -4.10 -35.31 1.06
N LYS A 59 -5.05 -36.25 0.92
CA LYS A 59 -6.31 -36.28 1.69
C LYS A 59 -6.09 -36.12 3.19
N LYS A 60 -5.16 -36.89 3.78
CA LYS A 60 -4.84 -36.84 5.22
C LYS A 60 -4.45 -35.44 5.71
N ARG A 61 -3.68 -34.69 4.91
CA ARG A 61 -3.27 -33.31 5.26
C ARG A 61 -4.44 -32.33 5.08
N ALA A 62 -5.25 -32.52 4.05
CA ALA A 62 -6.43 -31.69 3.81
C ALA A 62 -7.43 -31.82 4.97
N GLU A 63 -7.75 -33.06 5.37
CA GLU A 63 -8.63 -33.35 6.52
C GLU A 63 -8.11 -32.71 7.82
N LYS A 64 -6.79 -32.82 8.08
CA LYS A 64 -6.17 -32.19 9.25
C LYS A 64 -6.31 -30.66 9.24
N LEU A 65 -6.20 -30.03 8.08
CA LEU A 65 -6.29 -28.57 7.95
C LEU A 65 -7.74 -28.08 8.02
N VAL A 66 -8.70 -28.85 7.49
CA VAL A 66 -10.14 -28.56 7.60
C VAL A 66 -10.63 -28.69 9.05
N ALA A 67 -10.11 -29.67 9.79
CA ALA A 67 -10.43 -29.83 11.22
C ALA A 67 -9.81 -28.75 12.13
N SER A 68 -8.95 -27.87 11.60
CA SER A 68 -8.33 -26.80 12.38
C SER A 68 -9.34 -25.70 12.72
N PRO A 69 -9.34 -25.12 13.94
CA PRO A 69 -10.15 -23.94 14.24
C PRO A 69 -9.74 -22.69 13.43
N ALA A 70 -8.55 -22.72 12.80
CA ALA A 70 -8.10 -21.68 11.89
C ALA A 70 -8.66 -21.84 10.47
N PHE A 71 -9.39 -22.92 10.17
CA PHE A 71 -9.99 -23.15 8.86
C PHE A 71 -10.94 -22.01 8.49
N HIS A 72 -10.90 -21.60 7.22
CA HIS A 72 -11.80 -20.59 6.68
C HIS A 72 -12.59 -21.11 5.49
N ALA A 73 -11.89 -21.62 4.47
CA ALA A 73 -12.47 -22.13 3.24
C ALA A 73 -11.50 -23.10 2.58
N PHE A 74 -11.96 -23.88 1.61
CA PHE A 74 -11.08 -24.59 0.69
C PHE A 74 -11.59 -24.46 -0.75
N THR A 75 -10.70 -24.65 -1.70
CA THR A 75 -10.98 -24.66 -3.13
C THR A 75 -10.30 -25.87 -3.73
N ILE A 76 -11.07 -26.72 -4.38
CA ILE A 76 -10.55 -27.89 -5.10
C ILE A 76 -10.16 -27.42 -6.50
N PHE A 77 -8.90 -27.61 -6.86
CA PHE A 77 -8.41 -27.32 -8.21
C PHE A 77 -8.42 -28.56 -9.10
N ASP A 78 -8.15 -29.73 -8.51
CA ASP A 78 -8.14 -31.03 -9.17
C ASP A 78 -8.33 -32.16 -8.14
N GLU A 79 -8.51 -33.40 -8.58
CA GLU A 79 -8.70 -34.59 -7.74
C GLU A 79 -7.60 -34.74 -6.67
N ASN A 80 -6.38 -34.36 -7.02
CA ASN A 80 -5.21 -34.44 -6.15
C ASN A 80 -4.68 -33.05 -5.73
N LEU A 81 -5.47 -31.98 -5.83
CA LEU A 81 -5.00 -30.64 -5.50
C LEU A 81 -6.10 -29.75 -4.89
N VAL A 82 -5.87 -29.33 -3.64
CA VAL A 82 -6.77 -28.46 -2.89
C VAL A 82 -5.99 -27.28 -2.29
N ALA A 83 -6.50 -26.07 -2.44
CA ALA A 83 -6.11 -24.93 -1.61
C ALA A 83 -6.98 -24.89 -0.34
N VAL A 84 -6.36 -24.88 0.83
CA VAL A 84 -7.04 -24.64 2.10
C VAL A 84 -6.66 -23.26 2.61
N GLN A 85 -7.66 -22.38 2.72
CA GLN A 85 -7.53 -21.05 3.29
C GLN A 85 -7.75 -21.10 4.80
N ARG A 86 -6.85 -20.43 5.52
CA ARG A 86 -6.86 -20.36 6.98
C ARG A 86 -6.68 -18.93 7.48
N LYS A 87 -7.33 -18.62 8.59
CA LYS A 87 -7.14 -17.37 9.33
C LYS A 87 -5.75 -17.37 9.96
N LEU A 88 -5.10 -16.21 9.95
CA LEU A 88 -3.86 -16.01 10.71
C LEU A 88 -4.17 -16.00 12.22
N THR A 89 -3.68 -17.00 12.95
CA THR A 89 -3.90 -17.15 14.41
C THR A 89 -2.99 -16.26 15.24
N LYS A 90 -1.83 -15.87 14.69
CA LYS A 90 -0.90 -14.91 15.29
C LYS A 90 -0.50 -13.89 14.23
N LEU A 91 -0.57 -12.61 14.58
CA LEU A 91 -0.25 -11.51 13.67
C LEU A 91 0.79 -10.59 14.31
N CYS A 92 1.93 -10.41 13.62
CA CYS A 92 2.93 -9.42 14.00
C CYS A 92 2.71 -8.13 13.21
N LEU A 93 2.39 -7.04 13.91
CA LEU A 93 2.18 -5.71 13.32
C LEU A 93 3.53 -5.03 13.06
N LYS A 94 4.12 -5.35 11.90
CA LYS A 94 5.44 -4.85 11.48
C LYS A 94 5.39 -3.81 10.35
N ARG A 95 4.25 -3.12 10.20
CA ARG A 95 4.08 -2.06 9.20
C ARG A 95 4.10 -0.69 9.88
N PRO A 96 4.90 0.27 9.37
CA PRO A 96 4.95 1.61 9.92
C PRO A 96 3.75 2.44 9.42
N ILE A 97 2.54 2.08 9.84
CA ILE A 97 1.29 2.73 9.39
C ILE A 97 1.30 4.23 9.67
N GLN A 98 1.93 4.65 10.77
CA GLN A 98 2.08 6.05 11.15
C GLN A 98 2.82 6.85 10.08
N VAL A 99 3.81 6.25 9.39
CA VAL A 99 4.55 6.91 8.32
C VAL A 99 3.63 7.17 7.12
N GLY A 100 2.89 6.14 6.70
CA GLY A 100 1.93 6.27 5.61
C GLY A 100 0.83 7.28 5.92
N PHE A 101 0.29 7.25 7.14
CA PHE A 101 -0.68 8.24 7.61
C PHE A 101 -0.15 9.67 7.49
N VAL A 102 1.06 9.93 8.01
CA VAL A 102 1.66 11.27 7.95
C VAL A 102 1.91 11.71 6.51
N ILE A 103 2.38 10.82 5.63
CA ILE A 103 2.57 11.14 4.20
C ILE A 103 1.24 11.60 3.57
N LEU A 104 0.15 10.87 3.84
CA LEU A 104 -1.17 11.20 3.29
C LEU A 104 -1.68 12.54 3.82
N GLU A 105 -1.59 12.78 5.13
CA GLU A 105 -2.05 14.03 5.73
C GLU A 105 -1.23 15.23 5.26
N LEU A 106 0.09 15.10 5.12
CA LEU A 106 0.93 16.16 4.56
C LEU A 106 0.59 16.46 3.09
N SER A 107 0.26 15.44 2.29
CA SER A 107 -0.19 15.64 0.91
C SER A 107 -1.49 16.44 0.83
N LYS A 108 -2.46 16.15 1.71
CA LYS A 108 -3.71 16.94 1.81
C LYS A 108 -3.44 18.38 2.22
N VAL A 109 -2.56 18.61 3.20
CA VAL A 109 -2.17 19.96 3.62
C VAL A 109 -1.58 20.75 2.44
N LEU A 110 -0.71 20.13 1.64
CA LEU A 110 -0.15 20.75 0.44
C LEU A 110 -1.22 21.09 -0.60
N MET A 111 -2.17 20.18 -0.83
CA MET A 111 -3.30 20.43 -1.74
C MET A 111 -4.18 21.59 -1.26
N TYR A 112 -4.49 21.63 0.04
CA TYR A 112 -5.28 22.71 0.63
C TYR A 112 -4.53 24.04 0.58
N ASP A 113 -3.25 24.05 0.90
CA ASP A 113 -2.41 25.24 0.80
C ASP A 113 -2.44 25.80 -0.63
N PHE A 114 -2.23 24.95 -1.64
CA PHE A 114 -2.32 25.37 -3.03
C PHE A 114 -3.71 25.94 -3.39
N HIS A 115 -4.78 25.28 -2.96
CA HIS A 115 -6.14 25.75 -3.24
C HIS A 115 -6.42 27.12 -2.60
N TYR A 116 -6.22 27.25 -1.29
CA TYR A 116 -6.59 28.46 -0.56
C TYR A 116 -5.60 29.60 -0.75
N ASN A 117 -4.30 29.31 -0.82
CA ASN A 117 -3.26 30.34 -0.89
C ASN A 117 -2.84 30.70 -2.31
N VAL A 118 -3.12 29.87 -3.32
CA VAL A 118 -2.78 30.18 -4.72
C VAL A 118 -4.05 30.39 -5.55
N ILE A 119 -4.92 29.39 -5.66
CA ILE A 119 -6.09 29.45 -6.54
C ILE A 119 -7.11 30.50 -6.07
N MET A 120 -7.52 30.43 -4.80
CA MET A 120 -8.51 31.36 -4.25
C MET A 120 -8.01 32.80 -4.19
N LYS A 121 -6.71 33.03 -3.96
CA LYS A 121 -6.14 34.38 -4.03
C LYS A 121 -6.10 34.94 -5.45
N LYS A 122 -5.80 34.10 -6.45
CA LYS A 122 -5.69 34.53 -7.85
C LYS A 122 -7.04 34.75 -8.52
N TYR A 123 -8.02 33.90 -8.23
CA TYR A 123 -9.30 33.90 -8.94
C TYR A 123 -10.50 34.30 -8.06
N GLY A 124 -10.34 34.33 -6.74
CA GLY A 124 -11.39 34.72 -5.80
C GLY A 124 -12.67 33.93 -6.01
N GLY A 125 -13.81 34.62 -5.97
CA GLY A 125 -15.14 34.03 -6.22
C GLY A 125 -15.37 33.50 -7.64
N LYS A 126 -14.44 33.69 -8.58
CA LYS A 126 -14.52 33.09 -9.92
C LYS A 126 -14.07 31.63 -9.95
N ALA A 127 -13.37 31.16 -8.91
CA ALA A 127 -12.98 29.77 -8.77
C ALA A 127 -13.99 29.02 -7.88
N ARG A 128 -14.39 27.83 -8.34
CA ARG A 128 -15.22 26.90 -7.58
C ARG A 128 -14.54 25.53 -7.58
N LEU A 129 -14.32 24.97 -6.41
CA LEU A 129 -13.83 23.60 -6.29
C LEU A 129 -14.93 22.63 -6.74
N LEU A 130 -14.65 21.82 -7.77
CA LEU A 130 -15.61 20.87 -8.33
C LEU A 130 -15.29 19.43 -7.91
N PHE A 131 -14.01 19.08 -7.91
CA PHE A 131 -13.52 17.75 -7.61
C PHE A 131 -12.08 17.82 -7.13
N THR A 132 -11.67 16.83 -6.34
CA THR A 132 -10.29 16.59 -5.97
C THR A 132 -9.98 15.13 -6.25
N ASP A 133 -8.98 14.89 -7.09
CA ASP A 133 -8.43 13.55 -7.31
C ASP A 133 -7.11 13.38 -6.56
N THR A 134 -6.77 12.16 -6.19
CA THR A 134 -5.46 11.84 -5.61
C THR A 134 -4.60 11.16 -6.69
N ASP A 135 -3.45 11.77 -7.03
CA ASP A 135 -2.46 11.23 -8.00
C ASP A 135 -1.52 10.14 -7.40
#